data_AF-A0AAD0XBS1-F1
#
_entry.id   AF-A0AAD0XBS1-F1
#
_cell.length_a   1.000
_cell.length_b   1.000
_cell.length_c   1.000
_cell.angle_alpha   90.00
_cell.angle_beta   90.00
_cell.angle_gamma   90.00
#
_symmetry.space_group_name_H-M   'P 1'
#
loop_
_entity.id
_entity.type
_entity.pdbx_description
1 polymer ?
#
loop_
_entity_poly.entity_id
_entity_poly.type
_entity_poly.pdbx_seq_one_letter_code
_entity_poly.pdbx_strand_id
1 'polypeptide(L)'
;MANFNTHLNTAVIITGLGSATLLTAGHIDLNGALWLWFLGSIGGLLPDIDSDNSTSLNTIFNLFALSAVLLVLHYITTELIIEISFIELIVVPLLVYGFMKYIIRPIFEWITVHRGSCHSLLFLVLCALLTTQVTWQLNEQTTTQAATFAWLTGGFILIGGLIHLLLDEIYSVDLSNVTIKRSFGTALKIADFDNKLITLASIIAIAGLIYVAPPTEQTIIALSDWSHFRLLS
;
A
#
# COMPACT_ATOMS: atom_id res chain seq x y z
N MET A 1 6.85 15.91 -12.26
CA MET A 1 6.16 15.27 -11.15
C MET A 1 5.01 16.15 -10.76
N ALA A 2 3.86 15.54 -10.47
CA ALA A 2 2.85 16.24 -9.70
C ALA A 2 3.42 16.52 -8.28
N ASN A 3 2.78 17.42 -7.53
CA ASN A 3 3.21 17.68 -6.16
C ASN A 3 2.49 16.74 -5.18
N PHE A 4 2.99 16.65 -3.94
CA PHE A 4 2.42 15.81 -2.89
C PHE A 4 0.90 15.95 -2.74
N ASN A 5 0.39 17.19 -2.70
CA ASN A 5 -1.04 17.44 -2.53
C ASN A 5 -1.85 16.92 -3.72
N THR A 6 -1.34 17.05 -4.94
CA THR A 6 -1.97 16.48 -6.13
C THR A 6 -2.04 14.96 -6.04
N HIS A 7 -0.94 14.28 -5.70
CA HIS A 7 -0.94 12.82 -5.55
C HIS A 7 -1.92 12.35 -4.49
N LEU A 8 -1.84 12.93 -3.28
CA LEU A 8 -2.70 12.57 -2.17
C LEU A 8 -4.18 12.84 -2.48
N ASN A 9 -4.52 14.05 -2.90
CA ASN A 9 -5.92 14.43 -3.11
C ASN A 9 -6.55 13.62 -4.24
N THR A 10 -5.84 13.40 -5.35
CA THR A 10 -6.38 12.62 -6.46
C THR A 10 -6.54 11.15 -6.06
N ALA A 11 -5.58 10.56 -5.34
CA ALA A 11 -5.72 9.20 -4.81
C ALA A 11 -6.91 9.09 -3.85
N VAL A 12 -7.04 10.02 -2.89
CA VAL A 12 -8.15 10.09 -1.94
C VAL A 12 -9.50 10.19 -2.65
N ILE A 13 -9.63 11.06 -3.65
CA ILE A 13 -10.90 11.25 -4.38
C ILE A 13 -11.27 10.00 -5.18
N ILE A 14 -10.35 9.48 -6.00
CA ILE A 14 -10.67 8.35 -6.90
C ILE A 14 -10.93 7.08 -6.10
N THR A 15 -10.09 6.78 -5.10
CA THR A 15 -10.27 5.58 -4.27
C THR A 15 -11.46 5.74 -3.33
N GLY A 16 -11.75 6.95 -2.83
CA GLY A 16 -12.95 7.22 -2.03
C GLY A 16 -14.24 7.04 -2.83
N LEU A 17 -14.26 7.48 -4.09
CA LEU A 17 -15.38 7.18 -4.99
C LEU A 17 -15.51 5.67 -5.23
N GLY A 18 -14.40 4.97 -5.47
CA GLY A 18 -14.37 3.53 -5.67
C GLY A 18 -14.84 2.72 -4.46
N SER A 19 -14.51 3.12 -3.24
CA SER A 19 -15.01 2.43 -2.04
C SER A 19 -16.47 2.79 -1.73
N ALA A 20 -16.87 4.05 -1.98
CA ALA A 20 -18.25 4.48 -1.81
C ALA A 20 -19.21 3.78 -2.78
N THR A 21 -18.79 3.52 -4.02
CA THR A 21 -19.61 2.74 -4.97
C THR A 21 -19.79 1.30 -4.48
N LEU A 22 -18.72 0.65 -3.99
CA LEU A 22 -18.84 -0.68 -3.39
C LEU A 22 -19.79 -0.68 -2.17
N LEU A 23 -19.69 0.32 -1.30
CA LEU A 23 -20.58 0.45 -0.13
C LEU A 23 -22.05 0.62 -0.55
N THR A 24 -22.33 1.57 -1.44
CA THR A 24 -23.70 1.87 -1.87
C THR A 24 -24.34 0.74 -2.66
N ALA A 25 -23.54 -0.06 -3.37
CA ALA A 25 -23.98 -1.28 -4.05
C ALA A 25 -24.23 -2.46 -3.09
N GLY A 26 -23.95 -2.31 -1.78
CA GLY A 26 -24.09 -3.38 -0.79
C GLY A 26 -23.04 -4.48 -0.92
N HIS A 27 -21.90 -4.17 -1.54
CA HIS A 27 -20.80 -5.09 -1.77
C HIS A 27 -19.89 -5.23 -0.57
N ILE A 28 -19.75 -4.17 0.24
CA ILE A 28 -18.96 -4.11 1.48
C ILE A 28 -19.73 -3.32 2.53
N ASP A 29 -19.38 -3.51 3.80
CA ASP A 29 -19.88 -2.70 4.89
C ASP A 29 -19.12 -1.36 4.99
N LEU A 30 -19.57 -0.48 5.89
CA LEU A 30 -18.95 0.84 6.08
C LEU A 30 -17.48 0.73 6.51
N ASN A 31 -17.15 -0.21 7.40
CA ASN A 31 -15.78 -0.38 7.88
C ASN A 31 -14.85 -0.82 6.75
N GLY A 32 -15.28 -1.81 5.95
CA GLY A 32 -14.58 -2.25 4.76
C GLY A 32 -14.37 -1.11 3.76
N ALA A 33 -15.38 -0.27 3.54
CA ALA A 33 -15.28 0.87 2.62
C ALA A 33 -14.26 1.92 3.10
N LEU A 34 -14.28 2.27 4.39
CA LEU A 34 -13.32 3.19 4.99
C LEU A 34 -11.89 2.61 4.94
N TRP A 35 -11.75 1.30 5.17
CA TRP A 35 -10.46 0.62 5.11
C TRP A 35 -9.87 0.61 3.70
N LEU A 36 -10.68 0.26 2.70
CA LEU A 36 -10.26 0.29 1.29
C LEU A 36 -9.89 1.70 0.84
N TRP A 37 -10.67 2.71 1.25
CA TRP A 37 -10.36 4.11 0.97
C TRP A 37 -9.02 4.54 1.57
N PHE A 38 -8.78 4.18 2.83
CA PHE A 38 -7.52 4.46 3.52
C PHE A 38 -6.35 3.81 2.78
N LEU A 39 -6.43 2.52 2.48
CA LEU A 39 -5.39 1.80 1.75
C LEU A 39 -5.14 2.37 0.36
N GLY A 40 -6.18 2.73 -0.38
CA GLY A 40 -6.05 3.37 -1.68
C GLY A 40 -5.35 4.73 -1.61
N SER A 41 -5.64 5.51 -0.57
CA SER A 41 -4.98 6.80 -0.32
C SER A 41 -3.49 6.61 0.01
N ILE A 42 -3.15 5.61 0.83
CA ILE A 42 -1.78 5.22 1.14
C ILE A 42 -1.04 4.73 -0.11
N GLY A 43 -1.72 3.94 -0.96
CA GLY A 43 -1.17 3.47 -2.24
C GLY A 43 -0.70 4.62 -3.13
N GLY A 44 -1.42 5.75 -3.14
CA GLY A 44 -1.04 6.97 -3.89
C GLY A 44 0.20 7.69 -3.38
N LEU A 45 0.70 7.35 -2.19
CA LEU A 45 1.94 7.90 -1.63
C LEU A 45 3.12 6.93 -1.74
N LEU A 46 2.86 5.64 -2.00
CA LEU A 46 3.89 4.59 -1.98
C LEU A 46 5.03 4.82 -3.00
N PRO A 47 4.81 5.26 -4.24
CA PRO A 47 5.93 5.39 -5.18
C PRO A 47 6.97 6.45 -4.78
N ASP A 48 6.54 7.47 -4.03
CA ASP A 48 7.39 8.59 -3.60
C ASP A 48 8.16 8.32 -2.30
N ILE A 49 8.02 7.14 -1.71
CA ILE A 49 8.76 6.80 -0.48
C ILE A 49 10.26 6.71 -0.72
N ASP A 50 10.72 6.52 -1.96
CA ASP A 50 12.15 6.51 -2.31
C ASP A 50 12.78 7.91 -2.39
N SER A 51 11.98 8.95 -2.21
CA SER A 51 12.44 10.34 -2.21
C SER A 51 12.85 10.76 -0.80
N ASP A 52 14.16 10.91 -0.60
CA ASP A 52 14.74 11.40 0.64
C ASP A 52 14.12 12.74 1.04
N ASN A 53 13.77 12.86 2.33
CA ASN A 53 13.15 14.06 2.89
C ASN A 53 11.79 14.45 2.29
N SER A 54 11.09 13.53 1.61
CA SER A 54 9.73 13.80 1.13
C SER A 54 8.69 13.77 2.25
N THR A 55 7.62 14.53 2.07
CA THR A 55 6.42 14.45 2.93
C THR A 55 5.77 13.08 2.85
N SER A 56 5.81 12.40 1.70
CA SER A 56 5.32 11.02 1.51
C SER A 56 6.08 10.03 2.39
N LEU A 57 7.41 10.00 2.30
CA LEU A 57 8.26 9.14 3.12
C LEU A 57 8.01 9.36 4.61
N ASN A 58 7.99 10.63 5.07
CA ASN A 58 7.70 10.96 6.47
C ASN A 58 6.33 10.46 6.91
N THR A 59 5.29 10.63 6.09
CA THR A 59 3.92 10.22 6.40
C THR A 59 3.81 8.69 6.52
N ILE A 60 4.34 7.97 5.53
CA ILE A 60 4.29 6.50 5.50
C ILE A 60 5.10 5.88 6.64
N PHE A 61 6.32 6.36 6.89
CA PHE A 61 7.13 5.81 7.97
C PHE A 61 6.58 6.11 9.36
N ASN A 62 5.97 7.28 9.58
CA ASN A 62 5.28 7.56 10.84
C ASN A 62 4.07 6.65 11.04
N LEU A 63 3.32 6.38 9.97
CA LEU A 63 2.21 5.42 10.01
C LEU A 63 2.71 4.00 10.32
N PHE A 64 3.75 3.52 9.64
CA PHE A 64 4.35 2.21 9.94
C PHE A 64 4.90 2.14 11.36
N ALA A 65 5.50 3.21 11.86
CA ALA A 65 5.97 3.25 13.23
C ALA A 65 4.82 3.16 14.24
N LEU A 66 3.71 3.88 13.99
CA LEU A 66 2.50 3.77 14.81
C LEU A 66 1.92 2.36 14.77
N SER A 67 1.78 1.76 13.59
CA SER A 67 1.31 0.38 13.44
C SER A 67 2.21 -0.61 14.17
N ALA A 68 3.53 -0.47 14.06
CA ALA A 68 4.50 -1.31 14.78
C ALA A 68 4.36 -1.18 16.30
N VAL A 69 4.19 0.05 16.81
CA VAL A 69 3.91 0.30 18.24
C VAL A 69 2.66 -0.46 18.68
N LEU A 70 1.56 -0.32 17.94
CA LEU A 70 0.29 -0.98 18.27
C LEU A 70 0.40 -2.51 18.24
N LEU A 71 1.08 -3.06 17.23
CA LEU A 71 1.30 -4.50 17.10
C LEU A 71 2.17 -5.06 18.23
N VAL A 72 3.27 -4.38 18.58
CA VAL A 72 4.15 -4.81 19.67
C VAL A 72 3.42 -4.76 21.01
N LEU A 73 2.66 -3.68 21.28
CA LEU A 73 1.86 -3.60 22.50
C LEU A 73 0.80 -4.71 22.56
N HIS A 74 0.08 -4.93 21.46
CA HIS A 74 -0.92 -5.99 21.39
C HIS A 74 -0.33 -7.38 21.61
N TYR A 75 0.85 -7.66 21.02
CA TYR A 75 1.56 -8.93 21.21
C TYR A 75 1.98 -9.14 22.66
N ILE A 76 2.54 -8.11 23.33
CA ILE A 76 2.95 -8.19 24.73
C ILE A 76 1.74 -8.44 25.65
N THR A 77 0.63 -7.72 25.45
CA THR A 77 -0.56 -7.85 26.31
C THR A 77 -1.30 -9.17 26.12
N THR A 78 -1.36 -9.67 24.88
CA THR A 78 -2.25 -10.78 24.51
C THR A 78 -1.52 -12.11 24.48
N GLU A 79 -0.37 -12.17 23.80
CA GLU A 79 0.35 -13.42 23.55
C GLU A 79 1.35 -13.75 24.66
N LEU A 80 2.04 -12.73 25.17
CA LEU A 80 3.04 -12.93 26.22
C LEU A 80 2.43 -12.88 27.64
N ILE A 81 1.17 -12.43 27.75
CA ILE A 81 0.39 -12.30 29.00
C ILE A 81 1.20 -11.58 30.09
N ILE A 82 1.91 -10.51 29.71
CA ILE A 82 2.63 -9.66 30.65
C ILE A 82 1.72 -8.48 31.01
N GLU A 83 1.45 -8.32 32.29
CA GLU A 83 0.85 -7.08 32.79
C GLU A 83 1.83 -5.94 32.58
N ILE A 84 1.47 -5.00 31.70
CA ILE A 84 2.33 -3.87 31.36
C ILE A 84 2.19 -2.79 32.42
N SER A 85 3.30 -2.42 33.07
CA SER A 85 3.32 -1.28 33.99
C SER A 85 3.10 0.05 33.25
N PHE A 86 2.67 1.09 33.96
CA PHE A 86 2.51 2.43 33.38
C PHE A 86 3.79 2.96 32.72
N ILE A 87 4.96 2.63 33.29
CA ILE A 87 6.25 3.04 32.73
C ILE A 87 6.51 2.33 31.40
N GLU A 88 6.26 1.02 31.32
CA GLU A 88 6.45 0.25 30.10
C GLU A 88 5.49 0.69 28.98
N LEU A 89 4.26 1.10 29.32
CA LEU A 89 3.30 1.67 28.35
C LEU A 89 3.82 2.95 27.69
N ILE A 90 4.77 3.66 28.30
CA ILE A 90 5.43 4.83 27.72
C ILE A 90 6.74 4.42 27.03
N VAL A 91 7.57 3.62 27.69
CA VAL A 91 8.92 3.27 27.22
C VAL A 91 8.87 2.39 25.98
N VAL A 92 8.00 1.36 25.94
CA VAL A 92 7.93 0.43 24.81
C VAL A 92 7.57 1.16 23.51
N PRO A 93 6.51 2.00 23.45
CA PRO A 93 6.23 2.81 22.26
C PRO A 93 7.38 3.70 21.82
N LEU A 94 8.07 4.36 22.75
CA LEU A 94 9.21 5.23 22.44
C LEU A 94 10.38 4.45 21.84
N LEU A 95 10.66 3.26 22.37
CA LEU A 95 11.70 2.38 21.83
C LEU A 95 11.36 1.87 20.44
N VAL A 96 10.12 1.41 20.22
CA VAL A 96 9.68 0.93 18.90
C VAL A 96 9.68 2.07 17.88
N TYR A 97 9.14 3.25 18.23
CA TYR A 97 9.20 4.43 17.38
C TYR A 97 10.64 4.85 17.08
N GLY A 98 11.51 4.87 18.09
CA GLY A 98 12.93 5.17 17.94
C GLY A 98 13.63 4.18 17.02
N PHE A 99 13.37 2.89 17.16
CA PHE A 99 13.91 1.85 16.29
C PHE A 99 13.47 2.04 14.84
N MET A 100 12.17 2.27 14.60
CA MET A 100 11.64 2.53 13.27
C MET A 100 12.25 3.79 12.64
N LYS A 101 12.39 4.87 13.42
CA LYS A 101 12.88 6.17 12.95
C LYS A 101 14.39 6.22 12.72
N TYR A 102 15.18 5.65 13.61
CA TYR A 102 16.63 5.81 13.62
C TYR A 102 17.40 4.61 13.06
N ILE A 103 16.74 3.46 12.87
CA ILE A 103 17.38 2.26 12.32
C ILE A 103 16.71 1.85 11.01
N ILE A 104 15.41 1.54 11.03
CA ILE A 104 14.73 0.99 9.84
C ILE A 104 14.66 2.03 8.71
N ARG A 105 14.27 3.26 9.02
CA ARG A 105 14.17 4.32 8.01
C ARG A 105 15.53 4.66 7.34
N PRO A 106 16.64 4.90 8.06
CA PRO A 106 17.92 5.16 7.40
C PRO A 106 18.43 3.98 6.56
N ILE A 107 18.16 2.74 6.97
CA ILE A 107 18.48 1.55 6.16
C ILE A 107 17.67 1.57 4.86
N PHE A 108 16.38 1.92 4.94
CA PHE A 108 15.52 2.05 3.77
C PHE A 108 16.04 3.13 2.82
N GLU A 109 16.28 4.35 3.32
CA GLU A 109 16.83 5.48 2.56
C GLU A 109 18.20 5.12 1.92
N TRP A 110 19.02 4.31 2.59
CA TRP A 110 20.30 3.84 2.03
C TRP A 110 20.15 2.82 0.89
N ILE A 111 19.12 1.97 0.92
CA ILE A 111 18.88 0.94 -0.10
C ILE A 111 18.11 1.51 -1.31
N THR A 112 17.19 2.45 -1.05
CA THR A 112 16.37 3.05 -2.11
C THR A 112 17.06 4.21 -2.78
N VAL A 113 16.92 4.30 -4.09
CA VAL A 113 17.38 5.44 -4.88
C VAL A 113 16.13 6.19 -5.35
N HIS A 114 16.16 7.52 -5.30
CA HIS A 114 15.05 8.35 -5.76
C HIS A 114 14.72 8.06 -7.24
N ARG A 115 13.44 7.77 -7.54
CA ARG A 115 12.95 7.29 -8.85
C ARG A 115 13.55 5.93 -9.28
N GLY A 116 14.00 5.16 -8.32
CA GLY A 116 14.58 3.83 -8.49
C GLY A 116 13.49 2.78 -8.56
N SER A 117 13.59 1.74 -7.74
CA SER A 117 12.68 0.61 -7.79
C SER A 117 11.25 0.93 -7.32
N CYS A 118 11.05 1.89 -6.40
CA CYS A 118 9.72 2.24 -5.88
C CYS A 118 8.84 2.95 -6.92
N HIS A 119 9.44 3.62 -7.89
CA HIS A 119 8.72 4.25 -8.99
C HIS A 119 8.55 3.29 -10.18
N SER A 120 7.95 2.11 -9.95
CA SER A 120 7.75 1.07 -10.98
C SER A 120 6.47 0.26 -10.79
N LEU A 121 5.94 -0.30 -11.87
CA LEU A 121 4.78 -1.21 -11.81
C LEU A 121 5.07 -2.46 -10.97
N LEU A 122 6.29 -3.00 -11.06
CA LEU A 122 6.72 -4.16 -10.27
C LEU A 122 6.60 -3.89 -8.76
N PHE A 123 7.02 -2.69 -8.32
CA PHE A 123 6.88 -2.29 -6.93
C PHE A 123 5.42 -2.14 -6.49
N LEU A 124 4.56 -1.58 -7.34
CA LEU A 124 3.13 -1.51 -7.04
C LEU A 124 2.50 -2.90 -6.87
N VAL A 125 2.84 -3.83 -7.75
CA VAL A 125 2.37 -5.23 -7.67
C VAL A 125 2.89 -5.90 -6.40
N LEU A 126 4.16 -5.68 -6.04
CA LEU A 126 4.72 -6.19 -4.78
C LEU A 126 3.95 -5.66 -3.56
N CYS A 127 3.70 -4.35 -3.48
CA CYS A 127 2.96 -3.74 -2.38
C CYS A 127 1.51 -4.20 -2.30
N ALA A 128 0.86 -4.34 -3.47
CA ALA A 128 -0.50 -4.86 -3.56
C ALA A 128 -0.59 -6.29 -3.04
N LEU A 129 0.31 -7.18 -3.49
CA LEU A 129 0.34 -8.57 -3.04
C LEU A 129 0.70 -8.71 -1.56
N LEU A 130 1.65 -7.92 -1.05
CA LEU A 130 1.96 -7.89 0.38
C LEU A 130 0.73 -7.48 1.20
N THR A 131 -0.01 -6.46 0.75
CA THR A 131 -1.23 -6.02 1.43
C THR A 131 -2.31 -7.10 1.38
N THR A 132 -2.53 -7.72 0.21
CA THR A 132 -3.46 -8.86 0.09
C THR A 132 -3.10 -9.96 1.08
N GLN A 133 -1.82 -10.31 1.20
CA GLN A 133 -1.37 -11.37 2.10
C GLN A 133 -1.56 -11.00 3.57
N VAL A 134 -1.17 -9.80 3.97
CA VAL A 134 -1.37 -9.34 5.34
C VAL A 134 -2.85 -9.34 5.70
N THR A 135 -3.72 -8.81 4.83
CA THR A 135 -5.17 -8.83 5.05
C THR A 135 -5.70 -10.26 5.16
N TRP A 136 -5.22 -11.19 4.33
CA TRP A 136 -5.64 -12.58 4.37
C TRP A 136 -5.23 -13.29 5.66
N GLN A 137 -4.00 -13.06 6.14
CA GLN A 137 -3.51 -13.69 7.37
C GLN A 137 -4.15 -13.11 8.64
N LEU A 138 -4.57 -11.84 8.61
CA LEU A 138 -5.22 -11.18 9.75
C LEU A 138 -6.73 -11.43 9.81
N ASN A 139 -7.37 -11.88 8.73
CA ASN A 139 -8.79 -12.22 8.72
C ASN A 139 -9.00 -13.70 8.99
N GLU A 140 -10.19 -14.04 9.51
CA GLU A 140 -10.60 -15.42 9.67
C GLU A 140 -10.78 -16.07 8.28
N GLN A 141 -9.84 -16.97 7.94
CA GLN A 141 -9.75 -17.66 6.64
C GLN A 141 -10.90 -18.66 6.39
N THR A 142 -11.90 -18.68 7.27
CA THR A 142 -13.06 -19.57 7.25
C THR A 142 -14.19 -19.05 6.37
N THR A 143 -14.19 -17.76 6.02
CA THR A 143 -15.23 -17.15 5.18
C THR A 143 -14.76 -17.01 3.73
N THR A 144 -15.64 -17.34 2.78
CA THR A 144 -15.39 -17.18 1.34
C THR A 144 -15.23 -15.70 0.96
N GLN A 145 -15.82 -14.80 1.75
CA GLN A 145 -15.69 -13.36 1.62
C GLN A 145 -14.29 -12.83 1.97
N ALA A 146 -13.56 -13.48 2.90
CA ALA A 146 -12.26 -13.01 3.36
C ALA A 146 -11.22 -12.97 2.23
N ALA A 147 -11.22 -13.94 1.31
CA ALA A 147 -10.31 -13.96 0.17
C ALA A 147 -10.58 -12.77 -0.77
N THR A 148 -11.85 -12.52 -1.09
CA THR A 148 -12.26 -11.41 -1.96
C THR A 148 -11.94 -10.07 -1.34
N PHE A 149 -12.18 -9.90 -0.03
CA PHE A 149 -11.81 -8.68 0.67
C PHE A 149 -10.30 -8.46 0.70
N ALA A 150 -9.50 -9.51 0.94
CA ALA A 150 -8.05 -9.45 0.86
C ALA A 150 -7.57 -8.97 -0.53
N TRP A 151 -8.11 -9.54 -1.61
CA TRP A 151 -7.80 -9.09 -2.96
C TRP A 151 -8.24 -7.64 -3.24
N LEU A 152 -9.38 -7.20 -2.71
CA LEU A 152 -9.79 -5.80 -2.79
C LEU A 152 -8.77 -4.88 -2.11
N THR A 153 -8.26 -5.24 -0.93
CA THR A 153 -7.27 -4.41 -0.22
C THR A 153 -5.99 -4.20 -1.04
N GLY A 154 -5.44 -5.26 -1.63
CA GLY A 154 -4.30 -5.14 -2.54
C GLY A 154 -4.64 -4.38 -3.82
N GLY A 155 -5.85 -4.58 -4.36
CA GLY A 155 -6.35 -3.84 -5.53
C GLY A 155 -6.42 -2.33 -5.29
N PHE A 156 -6.88 -1.90 -4.11
CA PHE A 156 -6.93 -0.47 -3.77
C PHE A 156 -5.53 0.14 -3.63
N ILE A 157 -4.58 -0.58 -3.03
CA ILE A 157 -3.16 -0.16 -3.00
C ILE A 157 -2.62 0.00 -4.42
N LEU A 158 -2.87 -0.97 -5.30
CA LEU A 158 -2.44 -0.94 -6.69
C LEU A 158 -3.05 0.26 -7.43
N ILE A 159 -4.36 0.50 -7.29
CA ILE A 159 -5.06 1.62 -7.92
C ILE A 159 -4.48 2.96 -7.44
N GLY A 160 -4.27 3.12 -6.13
CA GLY A 160 -3.63 4.30 -5.56
C GLY A 160 -2.25 4.56 -6.19
N GLY A 161 -1.41 3.54 -6.23
CA GLY A 161 -0.09 3.64 -6.84
C GLY A 161 -0.11 3.91 -8.34
N LEU A 162 -1.07 3.33 -9.07
CA LEU A 162 -1.24 3.60 -10.51
C LEU A 162 -1.67 5.04 -10.76
N ILE A 163 -2.58 5.59 -9.94
CA ILE A 163 -2.94 7.01 -9.99
C ILE A 163 -1.70 7.88 -9.82
N HIS A 164 -0.83 7.54 -8.88
CA HIS A 164 0.42 8.25 -8.67
C HIS A 164 1.31 8.26 -9.93
N LEU A 165 1.62 7.08 -10.50
CA LEU A 165 2.48 6.98 -11.68
C LEU A 165 1.85 7.66 -12.91
N LEU A 166 0.52 7.55 -13.07
CA LEU A 166 -0.22 8.22 -14.15
C LEU A 166 -0.17 9.73 -14.03
N LEU A 167 -0.35 10.27 -12.82
CA LEU A 167 -0.22 11.71 -12.59
C LEU A 167 1.18 12.21 -12.96
N ASP A 168 2.21 11.44 -12.64
CA ASP A 168 3.57 11.81 -13.00
C ASP A 168 3.86 11.81 -14.48
N GLU A 169 3.26 10.87 -15.20
CA GLU A 169 3.31 10.81 -16.64
C GLU A 169 2.55 11.99 -17.27
N ILE A 170 1.33 12.28 -16.80
CA ILE A 170 0.51 13.40 -17.28
C ILE A 170 1.21 14.75 -17.04
N TYR A 171 1.76 14.98 -15.84
CA TYR A 171 2.47 16.22 -15.49
C TYR A 171 3.87 16.33 -16.11
N SER A 172 4.31 15.30 -16.84
CA SER A 172 5.51 15.37 -17.67
C SER A 172 5.27 16.01 -19.03
N VAL A 173 4.01 16.14 -19.44
CA VAL A 173 3.58 16.86 -20.65
C VAL A 173 3.05 18.24 -20.26
N ASP A 174 3.70 19.30 -20.75
CA ASP A 174 3.22 20.67 -20.62
C ASP A 174 2.47 21.07 -21.89
N LEU A 175 1.15 20.87 -21.88
CA LEU A 175 0.28 21.22 -23.01
C LEU A 175 0.16 22.73 -23.21
N SER A 176 0.35 23.54 -22.17
CA SER A 176 0.24 25.00 -22.24
C SER A 176 1.44 25.62 -22.95
N ASN A 177 2.64 25.06 -22.76
CA ASN A 177 3.85 25.51 -23.44
C ASN A 177 4.25 24.63 -24.63
N VAL A 178 3.45 23.59 -24.96
CA VAL A 178 3.75 22.59 -26.01
C VAL A 178 5.16 22.00 -25.83
N THR A 179 5.51 21.63 -24.58
CA THR A 179 6.79 21.01 -24.27
C THR A 179 6.60 19.66 -23.61
N ILE A 180 7.41 18.69 -24.00
CA ILE A 180 7.49 17.38 -23.38
C ILE A 180 8.75 17.36 -22.53
N LYS A 181 8.62 17.10 -21.23
CA LYS A 181 9.79 16.95 -20.34
C LYS A 181 10.53 15.67 -20.72
N ARG A 182 11.85 15.67 -20.54
CA ARG A 182 12.69 14.47 -20.75
C ARG A 182 12.25 13.26 -19.91
N SER A 183 11.45 13.47 -18.86
CA SER A 183 10.90 12.43 -18.00
C SER A 183 9.66 11.72 -18.57
N PHE A 184 9.12 12.15 -19.72
CA PHE A 184 7.99 11.46 -20.36
C PHE A 184 8.38 10.02 -20.75
N GLY A 185 7.52 9.06 -20.45
CA GLY A 185 7.69 7.63 -20.65
C GLY A 185 8.47 6.93 -19.54
N THR A 186 8.86 7.63 -18.47
CA THR A 186 9.69 7.05 -17.39
C THR A 186 8.89 6.68 -16.14
N ALA A 187 7.69 7.24 -15.93
CA ALA A 187 6.93 7.02 -14.70
C ALA A 187 6.28 5.62 -14.67
N LEU A 188 5.75 5.16 -15.80
CA LEU A 188 5.14 3.83 -15.94
C LEU A 188 6.13 2.70 -16.29
N LYS A 189 7.40 2.82 -15.87
CA LYS A 189 8.38 1.75 -16.11
C LYS A 189 7.93 0.45 -15.44
N ILE A 190 8.16 -0.67 -16.12
CA ILE A 190 7.79 -2.00 -15.62
C ILE A 190 8.58 -2.32 -14.35
N ALA A 191 9.90 -2.15 -14.41
CA ALA A 191 10.83 -2.43 -13.32
C ALA A 191 12.08 -1.54 -13.48
N ASP A 192 12.90 -1.51 -12.43
CA ASP A 192 14.16 -0.77 -12.41
C ASP A 192 15.34 -1.67 -12.77
N PHE A 193 15.63 -1.80 -14.07
CA PHE A 193 16.65 -2.73 -14.56
C PHE A 193 18.09 -2.32 -14.26
N ASP A 194 18.31 -1.07 -13.83
CA ASP A 194 19.61 -0.61 -13.35
C ASP A 194 19.98 -1.29 -12.03
N ASN A 195 18.99 -1.50 -11.15
CA ASN A 195 19.16 -2.26 -9.90
C ASN A 195 18.70 -3.71 -10.05
N LYS A 196 19.53 -4.51 -10.74
CA LYS A 196 19.23 -5.93 -11.04
C LYS A 196 18.95 -6.77 -9.81
N LEU A 197 19.65 -6.53 -8.69
CA LEU A 197 19.48 -7.30 -7.45
C LEU A 197 18.12 -7.04 -6.81
N ILE A 198 17.72 -5.77 -6.64
CA ILE A 198 16.40 -5.42 -6.07
C ILE A 198 15.28 -5.88 -7.00
N THR A 199 15.44 -5.72 -8.31
CA THR A 199 14.46 -6.20 -9.30
C THR A 199 14.30 -7.72 -9.24
N LEU A 200 15.41 -8.48 -9.20
CA LEU A 200 15.35 -9.94 -9.08
C LEU A 200 14.71 -10.37 -7.75
N ALA A 201 15.10 -9.74 -6.63
CA ALA A 201 14.51 -10.02 -5.33
C ALA A 201 13.00 -9.74 -5.31
N SER A 202 12.56 -8.64 -5.93
CA SER A 202 11.15 -8.28 -6.07
C SER A 202 10.38 -9.30 -6.91
N ILE A 203 10.94 -9.79 -8.01
CA ILE A 203 10.33 -10.85 -8.84
C ILE A 203 10.17 -12.15 -8.05
N ILE A 204 11.21 -12.56 -7.32
CA ILE A 204 11.18 -13.76 -6.48
C ILE A 204 10.12 -13.61 -5.38
N ALA A 205 10.08 -12.45 -4.72
CA ALA A 205 9.08 -12.15 -3.70
C ALA A 205 7.67 -12.19 -4.27
N ILE A 206 7.42 -11.55 -5.42
CA ILE A 206 6.12 -11.59 -6.11
C ILE A 206 5.73 -13.03 -6.44
N ALA A 207 6.64 -13.83 -7.00
CA ALA A 207 6.37 -15.24 -7.30
C ALA A 207 6.01 -16.04 -6.04
N GLY A 208 6.71 -15.81 -4.93
CA GLY A 208 6.40 -16.41 -3.63
C GLY A 208 5.04 -15.96 -3.10
N LEU A 209 4.72 -14.67 -3.18
CA LEU A 209 3.44 -14.11 -2.73
C LEU A 209 2.26 -14.60 -3.56
N ILE A 210 2.45 -14.82 -4.86
CA ILE A 210 1.45 -15.43 -5.75
C ILE A 210 1.25 -16.91 -5.39
N TYR A 211 2.34 -17.62 -5.10
CA TYR A 211 2.26 -19.04 -4.71
C TYR A 211 1.45 -19.26 -3.43
N VAL A 212 1.56 -18.35 -2.45
CA VAL A 212 0.81 -18.41 -1.19
C VAL A 212 -0.47 -17.54 -1.21
N ALA A 213 -0.91 -17.10 -2.39
CA ALA A 213 -2.05 -16.18 -2.54
C ALA A 213 -3.38 -16.77 -2.06
N PRO A 214 -4.30 -15.94 -1.54
CA PRO A 214 -5.65 -16.38 -1.26
C PRO A 214 -6.32 -16.91 -2.53
N PRO A 215 -7.26 -17.87 -2.43
CA PRO A 215 -7.96 -18.43 -3.59
C PRO A 215 -8.54 -17.33 -4.49
N THR A 216 -8.25 -17.38 -5.79
CA THR A 216 -8.68 -16.36 -6.75
C THR A 216 -10.03 -16.64 -7.38
N GLU A 217 -10.48 -17.90 -7.39
CA GLU A 217 -11.69 -18.33 -8.09
C GLU A 217 -12.94 -17.55 -7.65
N GLN A 218 -13.15 -17.43 -6.34
CA GLN A 218 -14.29 -16.70 -5.78
C GLN A 218 -14.23 -15.21 -6.14
N THR A 219 -13.05 -14.62 -6.10
CA THR A 219 -12.83 -13.22 -6.49
C THR A 219 -13.08 -13.01 -7.97
N ILE A 220 -12.62 -13.92 -8.84
CA ILE A 220 -12.85 -13.86 -10.28
C ILE A 220 -14.34 -13.97 -10.59
N ILE A 221 -15.06 -14.91 -9.96
CA ILE A 221 -16.51 -15.07 -10.13
C ILE A 221 -17.23 -13.79 -9.70
N ALA A 222 -16.90 -13.26 -8.52
CA ALA A 222 -17.53 -12.05 -7.99
C ALA A 222 -17.29 -10.82 -8.88
N LEU A 223 -16.09 -10.67 -9.45
CA LEU A 223 -15.76 -9.57 -10.37
C LEU A 223 -16.33 -9.77 -11.79
N SER A 224 -16.58 -11.01 -12.19
CA SER A 224 -17.15 -11.35 -13.50
C SER A 224 -18.67 -11.21 -13.53
N ASP A 225 -19.33 -11.40 -12.39
CA ASP A 225 -20.78 -11.21 -12.24
C ASP A 225 -21.11 -10.36 -11.01
N TRP A 226 -21.29 -9.07 -11.27
CA TRP A 226 -21.58 -8.05 -10.25
C TRP A 226 -22.94 -8.25 -9.57
N SER A 227 -23.84 -9.06 -10.14
CA SER A 227 -25.15 -9.34 -9.52
C SER A 227 -25.03 -10.21 -8.26
N HIS A 228 -23.92 -10.95 -8.11
CA HIS A 228 -23.66 -11.86 -6.99
C HIS A 228 -22.58 -11.36 -6.00
N PHE A 229 -21.95 -10.21 -6.26
CA PHE A 229 -20.95 -9.66 -5.34
C PHE A 229 -21.65 -9.15 -4.06
N ARG A 230 -21.55 -9.85 -2.93
CA ARG A 230 -21.98 -9.34 -1.61
C ARG A 230 -21.02 -9.85 -0.53
N LEU A 231 -20.24 -8.96 0.08
CA LEU A 231 -19.37 -9.27 1.23
C LEU A 231 -20.00 -8.85 2.56
N LEU A 232 -21.33 -8.80 2.64
CA LEU A 232 -22.03 -8.50 3.88
C LEU A 232 -21.96 -9.72 4.81
N SER A 233 -21.42 -9.51 6.02
CA SER A 233 -21.50 -10.45 7.14
C SER A 233 -22.94 -10.55 7.66
#